data_AF-A0A1W1UYN8-F1
#
_entry.id   AF-A0A1W1UYN8-F1
#
_cell.length_a   1.000
_cell.length_b   1.000
_cell.length_c   1.000
_cell.angle_alpha   90.00
_cell.angle_beta   90.00
_cell.angle_gamma   90.00
#
_symmetry.space_group_name_H-M   'P 1'
#
loop_
_entity.id
_entity.type
_entity.pdbx_description
1 polymer ?
#
loop_
_entity_poly.entity_id
_entity_poly.type
_entity_poly.pdbx_seq_one_letter_code
_entity_poly.pdbx_strand_id
1 'polypeptide(L)'
;MKFLFRPIKRNAYSRKGNLIQYLVIHDTGNSNKGAGALAHRNYVENNTRGASAHYFVDDKVIVQYVGDSLSAGSVGDGKGKYGITNANSLSIEMCINSDADYAKTYKNTVELTKNLMRKFNIPLDRVVRHYDASRKNCPGHMSKNNWKAWWQFKEDIQKPIEWQIDLSKDSEFGNDDFITQIANSIEGQKLNVLPSVTIAQAILESNWGKSDLAINGKNLFGIKDSKEWKGEIYTKKTKEQDSLKTYTITANFRKYGSWLESIQDHDKFFISTPWRVQNYQRVLKSTNYKEQAQALQACGYATDREYANKLINLIEKYNLQKFDKGVIKMENKPSKWAEKDWQWGIDNKITDGTNPQGLCTREQVVAMIKRAKENESNN
;
A
#
# COMPACT_ATOMS: atom_id res chain seq x y z
N MET A 1 -18.21 18.91 1.41
CA MET A 1 -17.06 19.66 0.83
C MET A 1 -16.77 19.12 -0.56
N LYS A 2 -16.44 19.98 -1.55
CA LYS A 2 -16.09 19.53 -2.91
C LYS A 2 -14.63 19.10 -2.97
N PHE A 3 -14.37 17.90 -3.50
CA PHE A 3 -13.03 17.40 -3.77
C PHE A 3 -12.83 17.31 -5.30
N LEU A 4 -11.67 17.74 -5.78
CA LEU A 4 -11.30 17.70 -7.18
C LEU A 4 -9.91 17.10 -7.36
N PHE A 5 -9.80 16.11 -8.24
CA PHE A 5 -8.50 15.71 -8.79
C PHE A 5 -8.22 16.48 -10.10
N ARG A 6 -7.05 17.13 -10.14
CA ARG A 6 -6.57 17.97 -11.25
C ARG A 6 -5.07 17.76 -11.44
N PRO A 7 -4.64 16.58 -11.94
CA PRO A 7 -3.24 16.19 -11.97
C PRO A 7 -2.39 17.18 -12.77
N ILE A 8 -1.14 17.38 -12.35
CA ILE A 8 -0.15 18.16 -13.10
C ILE A 8 0.78 17.26 -13.91
N LYS A 9 1.31 17.76 -15.03
CA LYS A 9 2.27 17.02 -15.88
C LYS A 9 3.72 17.24 -15.47
N ARG A 10 4.01 18.37 -14.81
CA ARG A 10 5.36 18.77 -14.36
C ARG A 10 5.40 18.92 -12.84
N ASN A 11 6.59 19.04 -12.26
CA ASN A 11 6.78 19.27 -10.82
C ASN A 11 6.18 18.18 -9.92
N ALA A 12 6.08 16.95 -10.42
CA ALA A 12 5.76 15.75 -9.66
C ALA A 12 6.92 14.75 -9.83
N TYR A 13 7.32 14.10 -8.74
CA TYR A 13 8.57 13.32 -8.69
C TYR A 13 8.34 11.92 -8.15
N SER A 14 9.24 10.98 -8.45
CA SER A 14 9.19 9.65 -7.85
C SER A 14 9.45 9.69 -6.34
N ARG A 15 8.64 8.95 -5.55
CA ARG A 15 8.90 8.68 -4.11
C ARG A 15 10.11 7.79 -3.85
N LYS A 16 10.75 7.23 -4.88
CA LYS A 16 11.89 6.32 -4.76
C LYS A 16 11.60 5.13 -3.81
N GLY A 17 10.37 4.62 -3.84
CA GLY A 17 9.94 3.50 -2.99
C GLY A 17 9.63 3.84 -1.53
N ASN A 18 9.76 5.11 -1.11
CA ASN A 18 9.46 5.51 0.26
C ASN A 18 7.95 5.46 0.56
N LEU A 19 7.63 5.00 1.76
CA LEU A 19 6.28 5.07 2.31
C LEU A 19 5.91 6.50 2.68
N ILE A 20 4.64 6.86 2.56
CA ILE A 20 4.10 8.04 3.20
C ILE A 20 4.12 7.79 4.71
N GLN A 21 4.87 8.61 5.42
CA GLN A 21 5.04 8.53 6.86
C GLN A 21 4.58 9.80 7.56
N TYR A 22 4.56 10.93 6.86
CA TYR A 22 4.22 12.23 7.44
C TYR A 22 3.16 12.96 6.62
N LEU A 23 2.29 13.71 7.31
CA LEU A 23 1.50 14.78 6.72
C LEU A 23 2.15 16.10 7.14
N VAL A 24 2.61 16.88 6.16
CA VAL A 24 3.24 18.18 6.39
C VAL A 24 2.22 19.26 6.06
N ILE A 25 1.89 20.06 7.07
CA ILE A 25 0.96 21.17 6.94
C ILE A 25 1.74 22.43 6.57
N HIS A 26 1.22 23.10 5.55
CA HIS A 26 1.75 24.34 4.99
C HIS A 26 0.62 25.38 4.88
N ASP A 27 1.00 26.64 4.67
CA ASP A 27 0.11 27.61 4.07
C ASP A 27 0.76 28.25 2.84
N THR A 28 -0.08 28.75 1.93
CA THR A 28 0.39 29.20 0.63
C THR A 28 1.27 30.44 0.68
N GLY A 29 1.31 31.15 1.82
CA GLY A 29 2.02 32.43 1.96
C GLY A 29 1.50 33.55 1.05
N ASN A 30 0.36 33.34 0.36
CA ASN A 30 -0.20 34.24 -0.63
C ASN A 30 -1.60 34.74 -0.21
N SER A 31 -1.66 35.95 0.35
CA SER A 31 -2.90 36.59 0.81
C SER A 31 -3.65 37.38 -0.27
N ASN A 32 -3.16 37.36 -1.52
CA ASN A 32 -3.78 38.12 -2.61
C ASN A 32 -5.19 37.61 -2.92
N LYS A 33 -6.09 38.54 -3.26
CA LYS A 33 -7.46 38.23 -3.67
C LYS A 33 -7.46 37.25 -4.85
N GLY A 34 -8.29 36.22 -4.80
CA GLY A 34 -8.40 35.20 -5.84
C GLY A 34 -7.33 34.10 -5.82
N ALA A 35 -6.39 34.14 -4.87
CA ALA A 35 -5.37 33.11 -4.69
C ALA A 35 -5.93 31.84 -3.97
N GLY A 36 -7.04 31.29 -4.47
CA GLY A 36 -7.63 30.05 -3.95
C GLY A 36 -6.92 28.78 -4.45
N ALA A 37 -7.50 27.61 -4.15
CA ALA A 37 -6.86 26.31 -4.39
C ALA A 37 -6.65 26.02 -5.89
N LEU A 38 -7.63 26.34 -6.74
CA LEU A 38 -7.50 26.16 -8.20
C LEU A 38 -6.48 27.13 -8.83
N ALA A 39 -6.38 28.36 -8.31
CA ALA A 39 -5.41 29.33 -8.80
C ALA A 39 -3.97 28.85 -8.52
N HIS A 40 -3.71 28.39 -7.30
CA HIS A 40 -2.42 27.81 -6.93
C HIS A 40 -2.13 26.53 -7.72
N ARG A 41 -3.11 25.64 -7.90
CA ARG A 41 -2.96 24.45 -8.75
C ARG A 41 -2.53 24.80 -10.17
N ASN A 42 -3.11 25.85 -10.77
CA ASN A 42 -2.75 26.25 -12.14
C ASN A 42 -1.35 26.90 -12.20
N TYR A 43 -0.97 27.65 -11.17
CA TYR A 43 0.37 28.23 -11.05
C TYR A 43 1.47 27.16 -11.00
N VAL A 44 1.26 26.10 -10.20
CA VAL A 44 2.33 25.10 -9.97
C VAL A 44 2.65 24.22 -11.18
N GLU A 45 1.74 24.06 -12.16
CA GLU A 45 1.99 23.31 -13.39
C GLU A 45 3.19 23.85 -14.18
N ASN A 46 3.32 25.18 -14.26
CA ASN A 46 4.26 25.85 -15.15
C ASN A 46 5.38 26.59 -14.44
N ASN A 47 5.45 26.50 -13.10
CA ASN A 47 6.52 27.15 -12.36
C ASN A 47 7.88 26.46 -12.61
N THR A 48 8.94 27.26 -12.70
CA THR A 48 10.32 26.78 -12.94
C THR A 48 11.08 26.47 -11.65
N ARG A 49 10.46 26.66 -10.49
CA ARG A 49 11.10 26.48 -9.17
C ARG A 49 11.11 25.03 -8.70
N GLY A 50 10.41 24.14 -9.41
CA GLY A 50 10.20 22.75 -8.97
C GLY A 50 9.29 22.64 -7.74
N ALA A 51 8.63 23.73 -7.33
CA ALA A 51 7.81 23.78 -6.14
C ALA A 51 6.42 23.19 -6.43
N SER A 52 5.95 22.30 -5.56
CA SER A 52 4.61 21.70 -5.64
C SER A 52 4.21 21.15 -4.27
N ALA A 53 2.94 20.80 -4.11
CA ALA A 53 2.34 20.13 -2.96
C ALA A 53 1.36 19.06 -3.47
N HIS A 54 0.74 18.30 -2.57
CA HIS A 54 -0.22 17.27 -2.97
C HIS A 54 -1.63 17.85 -3.04
N TYR A 55 -1.97 18.67 -2.04
CA TYR A 55 -3.29 19.25 -1.87
C TYR A 55 -3.21 20.76 -1.67
N PHE A 56 -4.07 21.51 -2.37
CA PHE A 56 -4.48 22.85 -1.95
C PHE A 56 -5.88 22.80 -1.36
N VAL A 57 -6.09 23.52 -0.27
CA VAL A 57 -7.37 23.57 0.46
C VAL A 57 -7.80 25.02 0.62
N ASP A 58 -9.00 25.36 0.13
CA ASP A 58 -9.65 26.65 0.42
C ASP A 58 -11.05 26.45 1.03
N ASP A 59 -11.81 27.54 1.13
CA ASP A 59 -13.15 27.60 1.72
C ASP A 59 -14.23 26.94 0.85
N LYS A 60 -13.93 26.64 -0.41
CA LYS A 60 -14.88 26.17 -1.43
C LYS A 60 -14.55 24.76 -1.93
N VAL A 61 -13.27 24.42 -2.06
CA VAL A 61 -12.80 23.20 -2.71
C VAL A 61 -11.45 22.70 -2.16
N ILE A 62 -11.30 21.38 -2.12
CA ILE A 62 -10.01 20.69 -1.95
C ILE A 62 -9.58 20.23 -3.33
N VAL A 63 -8.36 20.58 -3.73
CA VAL A 63 -7.78 20.20 -5.03
C VAL A 63 -6.54 19.35 -4.80
N GLN A 64 -6.61 18.07 -5.19
CA GLN A 64 -5.44 17.22 -5.34
C GLN A 64 -4.87 17.34 -6.75
N TYR A 65 -3.56 17.46 -6.86
CA TYR A 65 -2.92 17.65 -8.16
C TYR A 65 -1.55 16.96 -8.31
N VAL A 66 -0.87 16.63 -7.21
CA VAL A 66 0.15 15.57 -7.19
C VAL A 66 -0.49 14.35 -6.54
N GLY A 67 -0.51 13.23 -7.26
CA GLY A 67 -1.07 11.97 -6.77
C GLY A 67 -0.28 11.43 -5.57
N ASP A 68 -0.95 10.70 -4.68
CA ASP A 68 -0.34 10.20 -3.44
C ASP A 68 0.86 9.29 -3.67
N SER A 69 0.94 8.64 -4.82
CA SER A 69 2.05 7.76 -5.22
C SER A 69 3.31 8.53 -5.66
N LEU A 70 3.20 9.83 -5.97
CA LEU A 70 4.32 10.72 -6.29
C LEU A 70 4.70 11.60 -5.11
N SER A 71 5.89 12.19 -5.19
CA SER A 71 6.37 13.22 -4.29
C SER A 71 6.13 14.60 -4.87
N ALA A 72 5.81 15.55 -4.01
CA ALA A 72 5.76 16.97 -4.33
C ALA A 72 7.02 17.70 -3.81
N GLY A 73 7.42 18.78 -4.48
CA GLY A 73 8.60 19.59 -4.15
C GLY A 73 8.35 20.65 -3.07
N SER A 74 7.76 20.28 -1.93
CA SER A 74 7.22 21.23 -0.93
C SER A 74 8.09 21.42 0.30
N VAL A 75 8.77 20.36 0.75
CA VAL A 75 9.47 20.32 2.04
C VAL A 75 10.80 21.08 2.02
N GLY A 76 11.31 21.43 0.83
CA GLY A 76 12.67 21.92 0.55
C GLY A 76 13.44 22.68 1.66
N ASP A 77 14.75 22.36 1.71
CA ASP A 77 15.92 22.86 2.49
C ASP A 77 16.34 22.18 3.81
N GLY A 78 15.63 21.15 4.27
CA GLY A 78 16.11 20.29 5.36
C GLY A 78 17.14 19.23 4.98
N LYS A 79 17.41 18.95 3.68
CA LYS A 79 18.20 17.79 3.17
C LYS A 79 17.90 16.45 3.85
N GLY A 80 16.70 16.28 4.40
CA GLY A 80 16.32 15.10 5.21
C GLY A 80 16.94 15.04 6.61
N LYS A 81 17.58 16.13 7.09
CA LYS A 81 18.22 16.25 8.41
C LYS A 81 17.34 15.81 9.57
N TYR A 82 16.02 16.03 9.46
CA TYR A 82 15.04 15.71 10.50
C TYR A 82 14.19 14.48 10.15
N GLY A 83 14.60 13.67 9.16
CA GLY A 83 13.88 12.46 8.75
C GLY A 83 12.59 12.69 7.95
N ILE A 84 12.18 13.94 7.75
CA ILE A 84 11.02 14.33 6.95
C ILE A 84 11.52 14.83 5.58
N THR A 85 11.00 14.25 4.51
CA THR A 85 11.44 14.49 3.13
C THR A 85 10.25 14.59 2.19
N ASN A 86 10.44 15.14 0.99
CA ASN A 86 9.44 15.10 -0.08
C ASN A 86 8.96 13.66 -0.40
N ALA A 87 9.87 12.67 -0.28
CA ALA A 87 9.61 11.29 -0.67
C ALA A 87 8.72 10.53 0.32
N ASN A 88 8.82 10.83 1.62
CA ASN A 88 8.10 10.16 2.69
C ASN A 88 6.96 11.00 3.30
N SER A 89 6.53 12.06 2.64
CA SER A 89 5.45 12.92 3.14
C SER A 89 4.40 13.27 2.08
N LEU A 90 3.21 13.62 2.56
CA LEU A 90 2.21 14.38 1.81
C LEU A 90 2.20 15.82 2.31
N SER A 91 2.03 16.77 1.40
CA SER A 91 2.02 18.20 1.69
C SER A 91 0.65 18.78 1.43
N ILE A 92 0.10 19.43 2.45
CA ILE A 92 -1.23 20.03 2.47
C ILE A 92 -1.07 21.54 2.63
N GLU A 93 -1.44 22.30 1.60
CA GLU A 93 -1.30 23.75 1.53
C GLU A 93 -2.63 24.44 1.80
N MET A 94 -2.73 25.13 2.94
CA MET A 94 -3.90 25.94 3.28
C MET A 94 -3.87 27.28 2.53
N CYS A 95 -4.92 27.58 1.76
CA CYS A 95 -5.06 28.88 1.10
C CYS A 95 -5.44 29.96 2.12
N ILE A 96 -4.73 31.09 2.07
CA ILE A 96 -4.86 32.21 3.01
C ILE A 96 -5.23 33.52 2.29
N ASN A 97 -5.81 33.43 1.10
CA ASN A 97 -6.25 34.58 0.32
C ASN A 97 -7.30 35.40 1.07
N SER A 98 -7.18 36.73 1.00
CA SER A 98 -7.98 37.66 1.81
C SER A 98 -9.50 37.64 1.52
N ASP A 99 -9.91 37.07 0.39
CA ASP A 99 -11.31 36.90 -0.01
C ASP A 99 -11.88 35.49 0.28
N ALA A 100 -11.12 34.62 0.95
CA ALA A 100 -11.61 33.33 1.44
C ALA A 100 -12.14 33.44 2.88
N ASP A 101 -13.14 32.60 3.20
CA ASP A 101 -13.50 32.30 4.59
C ASP A 101 -12.42 31.39 5.20
N TYR A 102 -11.47 31.99 5.92
CA TYR A 102 -10.36 31.27 6.54
C TYR A 102 -10.83 30.21 7.55
N ALA A 103 -11.89 30.47 8.31
CA ALA A 103 -12.40 29.50 9.29
C ALA A 103 -12.89 28.23 8.58
N LYS A 104 -13.53 28.41 7.42
CA LYS A 104 -13.93 27.28 6.57
C LYS A 104 -12.74 26.59 5.91
N THR A 105 -11.75 27.33 5.40
CA THR A 105 -10.49 26.73 4.89
C THR A 105 -9.80 25.87 5.96
N TYR A 106 -9.68 26.41 7.18
CA TYR A 106 -9.12 25.70 8.33
C TYR A 106 -9.90 24.41 8.62
N LYS A 107 -11.24 24.50 8.72
CA LYS A 107 -12.09 23.33 8.95
C LYS A 107 -11.93 22.27 7.86
N ASN A 108 -11.87 22.69 6.59
CA ASN A 108 -11.65 21.80 5.46
C ASN A 108 -10.29 21.11 5.52
N THR A 109 -9.25 21.81 6.00
CA THR A 109 -7.91 21.25 6.15
C THR A 109 -7.84 20.26 7.30
N VAL A 110 -8.51 20.55 8.42
CA VAL A 110 -8.68 19.60 9.53
C VAL A 110 -9.33 18.31 9.03
N GLU A 111 -10.45 18.39 8.33
CA GLU A 111 -11.15 17.20 7.83
C GLU A 111 -10.35 16.44 6.77
N LEU A 112 -9.67 17.13 5.85
CA LEU A 112 -8.74 16.48 4.91
C LEU A 112 -7.63 15.72 5.66
N THR A 113 -7.04 16.36 6.67
CA THR A 113 -5.95 15.77 7.45
C THR A 113 -6.42 14.52 8.18
N LYS A 114 -7.59 14.55 8.85
CA LYS A 114 -8.18 13.37 9.50
C LYS A 114 -8.43 12.22 8.50
N ASN A 115 -8.99 12.52 7.34
CA ASN A 115 -9.25 11.52 6.29
C ASN A 115 -7.94 10.92 5.75
N LEU A 116 -6.88 11.72 5.57
CA LEU A 116 -5.56 11.24 5.15
C LEU A 116 -4.84 10.44 6.23
N MET A 117 -4.96 10.85 7.51
CA MET A 117 -4.45 10.07 8.65
C MET A 117 -5.07 8.67 8.65
N ARG A 118 -6.39 8.57 8.45
CA ARG A 118 -7.09 7.28 8.33
C ARG A 118 -6.64 6.48 7.12
N LYS A 119 -6.55 7.11 5.93
CA LYS A 119 -6.16 6.44 4.67
C LYS A 119 -4.76 5.82 4.74
N PHE A 120 -3.80 6.54 5.34
CA PHE A 120 -2.39 6.15 5.36
C PHE A 120 -1.89 5.66 6.71
N ASN A 121 -2.79 5.47 7.67
CA ASN A 121 -2.47 5.10 9.06
C ASN A 121 -1.38 5.99 9.67
N ILE A 122 -1.51 7.32 9.51
CA ILE A 122 -0.54 8.29 10.03
C ILE A 122 -0.92 8.65 11.46
N PRO A 123 -0.07 8.32 12.45
CA PRO A 123 -0.33 8.69 13.84
C PRO A 123 -0.21 10.21 14.04
N LEU A 124 -0.81 10.69 15.14
CA LEU A 124 -0.89 12.12 15.43
C LEU A 124 0.49 12.78 15.38
N ASP A 125 1.51 12.23 16.02
CA ASP A 125 2.87 12.77 16.10
C ASP A 125 3.56 12.94 14.72
N ARG A 126 3.05 12.28 13.68
CA ARG A 126 3.53 12.40 12.29
C ARG A 126 2.72 13.35 11.42
N VAL A 127 1.77 14.08 12.00
CA VAL A 127 1.21 15.30 11.42
C VAL A 127 2.02 16.48 11.93
N VAL A 128 2.81 17.08 11.05
CA VAL A 128 3.90 18.01 11.38
C VAL A 128 3.79 19.31 10.59
N ARG A 129 4.45 20.37 11.07
CA ARG A 129 4.59 21.63 10.33
C ARG A 129 5.69 21.49 9.30
N HIS A 130 5.66 22.32 8.27
CA HIS A 130 6.85 22.52 7.44
C HIS A 130 8.06 22.97 8.29
N TYR A 131 7.83 23.76 9.33
CA TYR A 131 8.84 24.12 10.34
C TYR A 131 9.54 22.92 10.98
N ASP A 132 8.84 21.82 11.25
CA ASP A 132 9.45 20.62 11.84
C ASP A 132 10.33 19.88 10.84
N ALA A 133 10.03 20.01 9.55
CA ALA A 133 10.75 19.34 8.47
C ALA A 133 12.00 20.10 7.98
N SER A 134 12.02 21.44 8.07
CA SER A 134 13.15 22.24 7.57
C SER A 134 13.53 23.47 8.39
N ARG A 135 12.78 23.83 9.44
CA ARG A 135 12.86 25.10 10.20
C ARG A 135 12.39 26.34 9.45
N LYS A 136 11.89 26.20 8.23
CA LYS A 136 11.15 27.29 7.56
C LYS A 136 9.92 27.65 8.40
N ASN A 137 9.70 28.94 8.65
CA ASN A 137 8.52 29.42 9.40
C ASN A 137 7.23 29.24 8.57
N CYS A 138 6.73 28.01 8.52
CA CYS A 138 5.54 27.60 7.79
C CYS A 138 4.87 26.44 8.56
N PRO A 139 3.52 26.43 8.74
CA PRO A 139 2.55 27.42 8.27
C PRO A 139 2.66 28.76 9.02
N GLY A 140 2.92 29.84 8.29
CA GLY A 140 3.20 31.16 8.86
C GLY A 140 1.98 31.75 9.59
N HIS A 141 0.77 31.51 9.10
CA HIS A 141 -0.49 31.95 9.73
C HIS A 141 -0.70 31.35 11.11
N MET A 142 -0.24 30.13 11.34
CA MET A 142 -0.36 29.46 12.63
C MET A 142 0.82 29.74 13.58
N SER A 143 1.91 30.35 13.09
CA SER A 143 3.13 30.59 13.88
C SER A 143 2.96 31.65 14.97
N LYS A 144 1.99 32.55 14.82
CA LYS A 144 1.69 33.63 15.77
C LYS A 144 1.35 33.07 17.15
N ASN A 145 1.59 33.87 18.19
CA ASN A 145 1.31 33.52 19.59
C ASN A 145 1.93 32.17 19.98
N ASN A 146 3.21 32.00 19.65
CA ASN A 146 3.98 30.78 19.94
C ASN A 146 3.27 29.50 19.47
N TRP A 147 2.82 29.47 18.21
CA TRP A 147 2.17 28.31 17.60
C TRP A 147 0.84 27.89 18.27
N LYS A 148 0.13 28.78 18.98
CA LYS A 148 -1.16 28.44 19.63
C LYS A 148 -2.16 27.83 18.65
N ALA A 149 -2.28 28.39 17.44
CA ALA A 149 -3.19 27.87 16.42
C ALA A 149 -2.78 26.48 15.90
N TRP A 150 -1.49 26.17 15.88
CA TRP A 150 -1.01 24.82 15.53
C TRP A 150 -1.44 23.80 16.59
N TRP A 151 -1.31 24.12 17.88
CA TRP A 151 -1.75 23.22 18.94
C TRP A 151 -3.25 23.00 18.92
N GLN A 152 -4.04 24.03 18.62
CA GLN A 152 -5.47 23.87 18.36
C GLN A 152 -5.74 22.92 17.18
N PHE A 153 -4.98 23.06 16.09
CA PHE A 153 -5.08 22.15 14.94
C PHE A 153 -4.79 20.69 15.34
N LYS A 154 -3.80 20.45 16.21
CA LYS A 154 -3.48 19.12 16.74
C LYS A 154 -4.62 18.53 17.58
N GLU A 155 -5.32 19.34 18.35
CA GLU A 155 -6.52 18.92 19.08
C GLU A 155 -7.66 18.60 18.11
N ASP A 156 -7.89 19.46 17.12
CA ASP A 156 -9.00 19.33 16.19
C ASP A 156 -8.91 18.08 15.32
N ILE A 157 -7.72 17.69 14.86
CA ILE A 157 -7.51 16.47 14.07
C ILE A 157 -7.64 15.16 14.87
N GLN A 158 -7.70 15.23 16.21
CA GLN A 158 -8.00 14.06 17.05
C GLN A 158 -9.50 13.80 17.19
N LYS A 159 -10.33 14.82 16.94
CA LYS A 159 -11.79 14.68 16.97
C LYS A 159 -12.25 13.74 15.86
N PRO A 160 -13.41 13.07 16.00
CA PRO A 160 -13.98 12.24 14.93
C PRO A 160 -14.07 12.98 13.60
N ILE A 161 -13.96 12.23 12.50
CA ILE A 161 -14.20 12.75 11.15
C ILE A 161 -15.66 13.19 11.06
N GLU A 162 -15.90 14.47 10.75
CA GLU A 162 -17.24 15.01 10.59
C GLU A 162 -17.82 14.65 9.22
N TRP A 163 -16.99 14.61 8.17
CA TRP A 163 -17.40 14.11 6.86
C TRP A 163 -16.30 13.33 6.16
N GLN A 164 -16.69 12.19 5.59
CA GLN A 164 -15.79 11.40 4.76
C GLN A 164 -15.52 12.15 3.45
N ILE A 165 -14.24 12.24 3.09
CA ILE A 165 -13.82 12.70 1.77
C ILE A 165 -13.54 11.46 0.95
N ASP A 166 -14.16 11.37 -0.23
CA ASP A 166 -13.89 10.31 -1.18
C ASP A 166 -12.49 10.51 -1.79
N LEU A 167 -11.48 9.97 -1.08
CA LEU A 167 -10.08 9.93 -1.51
C LEU A 167 -9.77 8.72 -2.42
N SER A 168 -10.81 8.01 -2.88
CA SER A 168 -10.68 6.85 -3.77
C SER A 168 -10.74 7.23 -5.25
N LYS A 169 -11.38 8.36 -5.57
CA LYS A 169 -11.49 8.94 -6.92
C LYS A 169 -10.24 9.72 -7.31
N ASP A 170 -9.09 9.04 -7.31
CA ASP A 170 -7.82 9.40 -7.98
C ASP A 170 -6.62 9.70 -7.04
N SER A 171 -5.84 8.65 -6.76
CA SER A 171 -4.39 8.69 -6.48
C SER A 171 -3.57 8.05 -7.60
N GLU A 172 -4.08 8.10 -8.84
CA GLU A 172 -3.42 7.55 -10.03
C GLU A 172 -2.30 8.46 -10.52
N PHE A 173 -1.14 8.36 -9.87
CA PHE A 173 0.14 8.58 -10.56
C PHE A 173 1.23 7.72 -9.93
N GLY A 174 1.28 6.46 -10.37
CA GLY A 174 2.48 5.64 -10.26
C GLY A 174 2.56 4.74 -9.04
N ASN A 175 1.60 3.81 -8.91
CA ASN A 175 1.81 2.41 -8.45
C ASN A 175 0.51 1.57 -8.49
N ASP A 176 -0.68 2.20 -8.50
CA ASP A 176 -1.96 1.50 -8.69
C ASP A 176 -2.16 1.01 -10.13
N ASP A 177 -1.60 1.72 -11.12
CA ASP A 177 -1.61 1.29 -12.53
C ASP A 177 -1.04 -0.13 -12.71
N PHE A 178 0.06 -0.45 -12.01
CA PHE A 178 0.61 -1.81 -12.03
C PHE A 178 -0.35 -2.82 -11.39
N ILE A 179 -0.88 -2.53 -10.20
CA ILE A 179 -1.83 -3.44 -9.53
C ILE A 179 -3.06 -3.67 -10.40
N THR A 180 -3.64 -2.61 -10.97
CA THR A 180 -4.81 -2.67 -11.84
C THR A 180 -4.49 -3.41 -13.14
N GLN A 181 -3.35 -3.16 -13.77
CA GLN A 181 -2.94 -3.91 -14.97
C GLN A 181 -2.80 -5.40 -14.69
N ILE A 182 -2.14 -5.78 -13.58
CA ILE A 182 -2.01 -7.18 -13.21
C ILE A 182 -3.38 -7.77 -12.87
N ALA A 183 -4.18 -7.12 -12.02
CA ALA A 183 -5.51 -7.56 -11.63
C ALA A 183 -6.43 -7.77 -12.83
N ASN A 184 -6.48 -6.81 -13.78
CA ASN A 184 -7.24 -6.93 -15.01
C ASN A 184 -6.72 -8.06 -15.91
N SER A 185 -5.40 -8.24 -15.99
CA SER A 185 -4.81 -9.31 -16.80
C SER A 185 -5.16 -10.71 -16.28
N ILE A 186 -5.34 -10.86 -14.96
CA ILE A 186 -5.65 -12.14 -14.31
C ILE A 186 -7.15 -12.32 -14.04
N GLU A 187 -7.99 -11.35 -14.38
CA GLU A 187 -9.43 -11.45 -14.22
C GLU A 187 -9.97 -12.65 -15.03
N GLY A 188 -10.78 -13.48 -14.37
CA GLY A 188 -11.32 -14.71 -14.97
C GLY A 188 -10.31 -15.87 -15.12
N GLN A 189 -9.03 -15.68 -14.79
CA GLN A 189 -8.05 -16.76 -14.80
C GLN A 189 -8.27 -17.70 -13.61
N LYS A 190 -8.09 -19.01 -13.83
CA LYS A 190 -8.08 -20.01 -12.77
C LYS A 190 -6.65 -20.28 -12.33
N LEU A 191 -6.19 -19.53 -11.32
CA LEU A 191 -4.84 -19.65 -10.78
C LEU A 191 -4.78 -20.59 -9.57
N ASN A 192 -3.67 -21.30 -9.44
CA ASN A 192 -3.34 -22.11 -8.27
C ASN A 192 -2.91 -21.25 -7.08
N VAL A 193 -2.26 -20.11 -7.35
CA VAL A 193 -1.91 -19.08 -6.35
C VAL A 193 -2.99 -18.01 -6.30
N LEU A 194 -3.33 -17.52 -5.10
CA LEU A 194 -4.36 -16.49 -4.92
C LEU A 194 -3.95 -15.20 -5.66
N PRO A 195 -4.89 -14.52 -6.36
CA PRO A 195 -4.62 -13.25 -7.03
C PRO A 195 -3.91 -12.22 -6.16
N SER A 196 -4.29 -12.09 -4.89
CA SER A 196 -3.63 -11.19 -3.94
C SER A 196 -2.15 -11.52 -3.75
N VAL A 197 -1.82 -12.81 -3.60
CA VAL A 197 -0.46 -13.32 -3.45
C VAL A 197 0.32 -13.16 -4.75
N THR A 198 -0.28 -13.49 -5.89
CA THR A 198 0.31 -13.31 -7.22
C THR A 198 0.67 -11.84 -7.48
N ILE A 199 -0.25 -10.91 -7.20
CA ILE A 199 0.00 -9.47 -7.35
C ILE A 199 1.10 -9.01 -6.37
N ALA A 200 1.09 -9.48 -5.13
CA ALA A 200 2.11 -9.12 -4.14
C ALA A 200 3.51 -9.63 -4.53
N GLN A 201 3.60 -10.87 -5.02
CA GLN A 201 4.86 -11.41 -5.57
C GLN A 201 5.28 -10.60 -6.79
N ALA A 202 4.38 -10.30 -7.73
CA ALA A 202 4.70 -9.47 -8.88
C ALA A 202 5.22 -8.10 -8.46
N ILE A 203 4.62 -7.44 -7.48
CA ILE A 203 5.11 -6.16 -6.92
C ILE A 203 6.55 -6.31 -6.40
N LEU A 204 6.78 -7.32 -5.57
CA LEU A 204 8.04 -7.53 -4.87
C LEU A 204 9.18 -7.90 -5.83
N GLU A 205 8.95 -8.89 -6.68
CA GLU A 205 9.98 -9.48 -7.57
C GLU A 205 10.33 -8.55 -8.75
N SER A 206 9.36 -7.78 -9.23
CA SER A 206 9.55 -6.93 -10.41
C SER A 206 9.88 -5.47 -10.07
N ASN A 207 9.93 -5.12 -8.79
CA ASN A 207 9.97 -3.73 -8.33
C ASN A 207 8.84 -2.91 -9.00
N TRP A 208 7.59 -3.32 -8.79
CA TRP A 208 6.42 -2.64 -9.37
C TRP A 208 6.41 -2.60 -10.91
N GLY A 209 6.90 -3.65 -11.56
CA GLY A 209 7.02 -3.74 -13.02
C GLY A 209 8.16 -2.91 -13.61
N LYS A 210 8.98 -2.25 -12.77
CA LYS A 210 10.00 -1.29 -13.20
C LYS A 210 11.38 -1.91 -13.37
N SER A 211 11.58 -3.17 -12.97
CA SER A 211 12.83 -3.85 -13.22
C SER A 211 13.06 -3.99 -14.72
N ASP A 212 14.31 -3.88 -15.15
CA ASP A 212 14.71 -4.07 -16.54
C ASP A 212 14.21 -5.42 -17.11
N LEU A 213 14.21 -6.48 -16.28
CA LEU A 213 13.71 -7.79 -16.66
C LEU A 213 12.18 -7.81 -16.86
N ALA A 214 11.44 -7.10 -16.01
CA ALA A 214 10.00 -6.95 -16.15
C ALA A 214 9.60 -6.10 -17.36
N ILE A 215 10.36 -5.07 -17.68
CA ILE A 215 10.07 -4.18 -18.82
C ILE A 215 10.40 -4.86 -20.14
N ASN A 216 11.64 -5.35 -20.28
CA ASN A 216 12.22 -5.81 -21.55
C ASN A 216 12.06 -7.33 -21.76
N GLY A 217 12.05 -8.11 -20.67
CA GLY A 217 11.80 -9.55 -20.70
C GLY A 217 10.34 -9.93 -20.45
N LYS A 218 9.50 -8.97 -20.05
CA LYS A 218 8.13 -9.22 -19.55
C LYS A 218 8.05 -10.26 -18.44
N ASN A 219 9.16 -10.46 -17.71
CA ASN A 219 9.29 -11.47 -16.68
C ASN A 219 9.18 -10.82 -15.30
N LEU A 220 8.02 -11.00 -14.67
CA LEU A 220 7.70 -10.37 -13.39
C LEU A 220 8.35 -11.06 -12.19
N PHE A 221 8.63 -12.36 -12.30
CA PHE A 221 8.99 -13.21 -11.17
C PHE A 221 10.45 -13.68 -11.20
N GLY A 222 11.27 -13.13 -12.12
CA GLY A 222 12.68 -13.50 -12.22
C GLY A 222 12.93 -14.95 -12.62
N ILE A 223 12.01 -15.59 -13.36
CA ILE A 223 12.14 -17.02 -13.71
C ILE A 223 13.29 -17.21 -14.71
N LYS A 224 14.32 -17.93 -14.28
CA LYS A 224 15.47 -18.31 -15.12
C LYS A 224 15.05 -19.30 -16.21
N ASP A 225 15.81 -19.35 -17.31
CA ASP A 225 15.61 -20.38 -18.32
C ASP A 225 15.88 -21.78 -17.74
N SER A 226 15.38 -22.80 -18.43
CA SER A 226 15.60 -24.19 -18.06
C SER A 226 15.67 -25.04 -19.33
N LYS A 227 16.14 -26.30 -19.23
CA LYS A 227 16.28 -27.17 -20.41
C LYS A 227 14.94 -27.42 -21.13
N GLU A 228 13.85 -27.36 -20.37
CA GLU A 228 12.48 -27.54 -20.84
C GLU A 228 11.90 -26.27 -21.47
N TRP A 229 12.48 -25.09 -21.22
CA TRP A 229 12.02 -23.83 -21.80
C TRP A 229 12.32 -23.79 -23.29
N LYS A 230 11.29 -23.53 -24.10
CA LYS A 230 11.38 -23.42 -25.57
C LYS A 230 11.04 -22.02 -26.11
N GLY A 231 10.69 -21.09 -25.21
CA GLY A 231 10.37 -19.71 -25.58
C GLY A 231 11.62 -18.84 -25.69
N GLU A 232 11.39 -17.54 -25.88
CA GLU A 232 12.47 -16.57 -25.97
C GLU A 232 13.26 -16.43 -24.65
N ILE A 233 14.50 -15.97 -24.76
CA ILE A 233 15.40 -15.77 -23.62
C ILE A 233 15.81 -14.29 -23.56
N TYR A 234 15.86 -13.74 -22.34
CA TYR A 234 16.43 -12.45 -22.04
C TYR A 234 17.68 -12.62 -21.16
N THR A 235 18.84 -12.25 -21.69
CA THR A 235 20.12 -12.38 -20.99
C THR A 235 20.50 -11.07 -20.31
N LYS A 236 20.78 -11.11 -19.01
CA LYS A 236 21.20 -9.92 -18.25
C LYS A 236 22.14 -10.25 -17.11
N LYS A 237 22.83 -9.24 -16.60
CA LYS A 237 23.54 -9.34 -15.33
C LYS A 237 22.55 -9.38 -14.16
N THR A 238 22.77 -10.29 -13.22
CA THR A 238 22.00 -10.44 -11.98
C THR A 238 22.94 -10.63 -10.79
N LYS A 239 22.49 -10.24 -9.60
CA LYS A 239 23.20 -10.50 -8.36
C LYS A 239 22.75 -11.84 -7.80
N GLU A 240 23.70 -12.71 -7.49
CA GLU A 240 23.47 -13.95 -6.76
C GLU A 240 24.09 -13.83 -5.37
N GLN A 241 23.60 -14.64 -4.45
CA GLN A 241 24.09 -14.69 -3.08
C GLN A 241 24.33 -16.14 -2.69
N ASP A 242 25.56 -16.43 -2.25
CA ASP A 242 25.87 -17.67 -1.55
C ASP A 242 25.90 -17.44 -0.03
N SER A 243 26.29 -18.46 0.73
CA SER A 243 26.34 -18.39 2.21
C SER A 243 27.25 -17.29 2.78
N LEU A 244 28.14 -16.69 1.98
CA LEU A 244 29.17 -15.76 2.46
C LEU A 244 29.26 -14.45 1.68
N LYS A 245 28.84 -14.38 0.41
CA LYS A 245 29.04 -13.20 -0.46
C LYS A 245 27.95 -13.02 -1.51
N THR A 246 27.71 -11.77 -1.89
CA THR A 246 26.92 -11.39 -3.08
C THR A 246 27.87 -11.17 -4.26
N TYR A 247 27.62 -11.80 -5.41
CA TYR A 247 28.42 -11.65 -6.64
C TYR A 247 27.50 -11.42 -7.85
N THR A 248 28.05 -10.91 -8.96
CA THR A 248 27.27 -10.62 -10.18
C THR A 248 27.62 -11.62 -11.26
N ILE A 249 26.61 -12.26 -11.84
CA ILE A 249 26.76 -13.15 -12.99
C ILE A 249 25.89 -12.67 -14.15
N THR A 250 26.21 -13.11 -15.37
CA THR A 250 25.27 -13.06 -16.48
C THR A 250 24.40 -14.31 -16.43
N ALA A 251 23.08 -14.15 -16.41
CA ALA A 251 22.14 -15.25 -16.39
C ALA A 251 21.08 -15.07 -17.48
N ASN A 252 20.54 -16.21 -17.93
CA ASN A 252 19.44 -16.28 -18.86
C ASN A 252 18.12 -16.36 -18.10
N PHE A 253 17.17 -15.55 -18.54
CA PHE A 253 15.81 -15.53 -18.00
C PHE A 253 14.83 -15.84 -19.11
N ARG A 254 13.70 -16.46 -18.74
CA ARG A 254 12.58 -16.63 -19.66
C ARG A 254 12.08 -15.25 -20.09
N LYS A 255 11.80 -15.09 -21.39
CA LYS A 255 11.19 -13.90 -21.96
C LYS A 255 9.79 -14.24 -22.45
N TYR A 256 8.83 -13.38 -22.13
CA TYR A 256 7.42 -13.58 -22.43
C TYR A 256 6.91 -12.52 -23.41
N GLY A 257 5.81 -12.82 -24.11
CA GLY A 257 5.10 -11.86 -24.96
C GLY A 257 4.31 -10.84 -24.14
N SER A 258 3.87 -11.23 -22.94
CA SER A 258 3.08 -10.38 -22.04
C SER A 258 3.33 -10.70 -20.57
N TRP A 259 2.92 -9.79 -19.67
CA TRP A 259 2.93 -10.06 -18.23
C TRP A 259 1.95 -11.16 -17.83
N LEU A 260 0.83 -11.34 -18.56
CA LEU A 260 -0.09 -12.44 -18.33
C LEU A 260 0.59 -13.80 -18.57
N GLU A 261 1.36 -13.94 -19.64
CA GLU A 261 2.15 -15.17 -19.89
C GLU A 261 3.15 -15.45 -18.77
N SER A 262 3.82 -14.40 -18.25
CA SER A 262 4.71 -14.54 -17.11
C SER A 262 3.98 -15.03 -15.85
N ILE A 263 2.76 -14.54 -15.60
CA ILE A 263 1.91 -14.98 -14.48
C ILE A 263 1.46 -16.42 -14.67
N GLN A 264 1.03 -16.79 -15.87
CA GLN A 264 0.61 -18.17 -16.15
C GLN A 264 1.76 -19.17 -16.03
N ASP A 265 2.98 -18.79 -16.45
CA ASP A 265 4.17 -19.63 -16.29
C ASP A 265 4.60 -19.73 -14.81
N HIS A 266 4.50 -18.63 -14.05
CA HIS A 266 4.68 -18.63 -12.60
C HIS A 266 3.65 -19.51 -11.89
N ASP A 267 2.38 -19.46 -12.26
CA ASP A 267 1.37 -20.30 -11.64
C ASP A 267 1.58 -21.79 -11.94
N LYS A 268 1.99 -22.11 -13.18
CA LYS A 268 2.39 -23.46 -13.59
C LYS A 268 3.62 -23.98 -12.86
N PHE A 269 4.51 -23.11 -12.39
CA PHE A 269 5.71 -23.51 -11.65
C PHE A 269 5.33 -24.46 -10.51
N PHE A 270 4.32 -24.13 -9.71
CA PHE A 270 3.91 -24.89 -8.53
C PHE A 270 3.43 -26.32 -8.84
N ILE A 271 3.04 -26.60 -10.08
CA ILE A 271 2.48 -27.89 -10.52
C ILE A 271 3.27 -28.58 -11.64
N SER A 272 4.36 -27.97 -12.10
CA SER A 272 5.10 -28.43 -13.28
C SER A 272 5.83 -29.76 -13.12
N THR A 273 6.03 -30.25 -11.89
CA THR A 273 6.56 -31.61 -11.63
C THR A 273 5.85 -32.25 -10.43
N PRO A 274 5.80 -33.60 -10.33
CA PRO A 274 5.25 -34.26 -9.16
C PRO A 274 5.90 -33.82 -7.84
N TRP A 275 7.22 -33.60 -7.86
CA TRP A 275 7.94 -33.07 -6.71
C TRP A 275 7.46 -31.66 -6.32
N ARG A 276 7.24 -30.76 -7.28
CA ARG A 276 6.73 -29.40 -6.98
C ARG A 276 5.32 -29.46 -6.42
N VAL A 277 4.44 -30.30 -6.98
CA VAL A 277 3.08 -30.52 -6.44
C VAL A 277 3.16 -30.96 -4.97
N GLN A 278 4.08 -31.87 -4.63
CA GLN A 278 4.27 -32.33 -3.26
C GLN A 278 4.90 -31.25 -2.35
N ASN A 279 5.97 -30.60 -2.78
CA ASN A 279 6.69 -29.58 -2.01
C ASN A 279 5.82 -28.35 -1.72
N TYR A 280 5.01 -27.93 -2.70
CA TYR A 280 4.11 -26.79 -2.62
C TYR A 280 2.67 -27.17 -2.23
N GLN A 281 2.43 -28.41 -1.78
CA GLN A 281 1.07 -28.88 -1.46
C GLN A 281 0.35 -27.98 -0.45
N ARG A 282 1.07 -27.44 0.53
CA ARG A 282 0.52 -26.48 1.52
C ARG A 282 0.13 -25.15 0.87
N VAL A 283 0.95 -24.65 -0.06
CA VAL A 283 0.64 -23.43 -0.84
C VAL A 283 -0.62 -23.65 -1.68
N LEU A 284 -0.72 -24.79 -2.36
CA LEU A 284 -1.84 -25.14 -3.23
C LEU A 284 -3.16 -25.27 -2.44
N LYS A 285 -3.10 -25.84 -1.22
CA LYS A 285 -4.25 -26.05 -0.32
C LYS A 285 -4.68 -24.82 0.47
N SER A 286 -3.81 -23.82 0.63
CA SER A 286 -4.12 -22.62 1.42
C SER A 286 -5.29 -21.85 0.81
N THR A 287 -6.23 -21.43 1.65
CA THR A 287 -7.47 -20.73 1.24
C THR A 287 -7.45 -19.24 1.52
N ASN A 288 -6.45 -18.76 2.28
CA ASN A 288 -6.21 -17.34 2.50
C ASN A 288 -4.75 -16.98 2.24
N TYR A 289 -4.53 -15.70 1.97
CA TYR A 289 -3.23 -15.18 1.58
C TYR A 289 -2.17 -15.29 2.69
N LYS A 290 -2.55 -15.23 3.98
CA LYS A 290 -1.59 -15.33 5.10
C LYS A 290 -1.00 -16.72 5.17
N GLU A 291 -1.85 -17.75 5.13
CA GLU A 291 -1.42 -19.14 5.09
C GLU A 291 -0.61 -19.43 3.82
N GLN A 292 -1.06 -18.93 2.67
CA GLN A 292 -0.37 -19.20 1.41
C GLN A 292 1.02 -18.55 1.38
N ALA A 293 1.16 -17.32 1.88
CA ALA A 293 2.44 -16.63 2.04
C ALA A 293 3.37 -17.36 3.04
N GLN A 294 2.84 -17.78 4.19
CA GLN A 294 3.60 -18.57 5.17
C GLN A 294 4.04 -19.92 4.60
N ALA A 295 3.17 -20.58 3.83
CA ALA A 295 3.48 -21.85 3.17
C ALA A 295 4.58 -21.67 2.13
N LEU A 296 4.57 -20.59 1.33
CA LEU A 296 5.62 -20.25 0.38
C LEU A 296 6.99 -20.14 1.06
N GLN A 297 7.04 -19.46 2.21
CA GLN A 297 8.28 -19.37 2.99
C GLN A 297 8.70 -20.73 3.55
N ALA A 298 7.76 -21.48 4.13
CA ALA A 298 8.05 -22.77 4.76
C ALA A 298 8.56 -23.83 3.77
N CYS A 299 8.13 -23.80 2.51
CA CYS A 299 8.61 -24.71 1.47
C CYS A 299 9.84 -24.21 0.71
N GLY A 300 10.46 -23.11 1.17
CA GLY A 300 11.71 -22.59 0.64
C GLY A 300 11.58 -21.88 -0.71
N TYR A 301 10.44 -21.26 -1.00
CA TYR A 301 10.24 -20.51 -2.26
C TYR A 301 11.27 -19.38 -2.42
N ALA A 302 11.60 -18.70 -1.32
CA ALA A 302 12.60 -17.63 -1.28
C ALA A 302 13.59 -17.86 -0.12
N THR A 303 14.83 -17.40 -0.30
CA THR A 303 15.87 -17.43 0.75
C THR A 303 15.68 -16.33 1.81
N ASP A 304 14.82 -15.36 1.53
CA ASP A 304 14.47 -14.27 2.43
C ASP A 304 13.66 -14.76 3.63
N ARG A 305 14.19 -14.53 4.84
CA ARG A 305 13.55 -14.94 6.10
C ARG A 305 12.27 -14.17 6.43
N GLU A 306 12.05 -13.03 5.78
CA GLU A 306 10.86 -12.19 5.97
C GLU A 306 9.91 -12.24 4.76
N TYR A 307 10.08 -13.21 3.85
CA TYR A 307 9.33 -13.26 2.60
C TYR A 307 7.81 -13.26 2.83
N ALA A 308 7.31 -14.14 3.71
CA ALA A 308 5.89 -14.22 4.01
C ALA A 308 5.36 -12.89 4.58
N ASN A 309 6.08 -12.29 5.52
CA ASN A 309 5.70 -11.01 6.13
C ASN A 309 5.68 -9.88 5.10
N LYS A 310 6.64 -9.84 4.17
CA LYS A 310 6.65 -8.86 3.07
C LYS A 310 5.43 -9.00 2.17
N LEU A 311 5.06 -10.23 1.80
CA LEU A 311 3.85 -10.46 1.00
C LEU A 311 2.58 -10.07 1.75
N ILE A 312 2.42 -10.52 3.00
CA ILE A 312 1.26 -10.17 3.84
C ILE A 312 1.12 -8.66 3.98
N ASN A 313 2.23 -7.96 4.27
CA ASN A 313 2.23 -6.50 4.40
C ASN A 313 1.83 -5.80 3.10
N LEU A 314 2.29 -6.28 1.93
CA LEU A 314 1.86 -5.74 0.64
C LEU A 314 0.37 -5.97 0.41
N ILE A 315 -0.11 -7.18 0.70
CA ILE A 315 -1.53 -7.55 0.51
C ILE A 315 -2.43 -6.69 1.37
N GLU A 316 -2.15 -6.59 2.67
CA GLU A 316 -2.94 -5.80 3.61
C GLU A 316 -2.87 -4.30 3.28
N LYS A 317 -1.67 -3.79 2.97
CA LYS A 317 -1.45 -2.37 2.65
C LYS A 317 -2.21 -1.91 1.42
N TYR A 318 -2.26 -2.73 0.38
CA TYR A 318 -2.94 -2.40 -0.88
C TYR A 318 -4.32 -3.03 -1.00
N ASN A 319 -4.82 -3.64 0.08
CA ASN A 319 -6.10 -4.34 0.14
C ASN A 319 -6.26 -5.33 -1.03
N LEU A 320 -5.21 -6.09 -1.35
CA LEU A 320 -5.18 -6.97 -2.53
C LEU A 320 -6.09 -8.19 -2.36
N GLN A 321 -6.43 -8.58 -1.13
CA GLN A 321 -7.36 -9.67 -0.85
C GLN A 321 -8.75 -9.45 -1.45
N LYS A 322 -9.09 -8.20 -1.84
CA LYS A 322 -10.32 -7.92 -2.59
C LYS A 322 -10.37 -8.64 -3.95
N PHE A 323 -9.21 -8.94 -4.54
CA PHE A 323 -9.08 -9.64 -5.83
C PHE A 323 -9.18 -11.17 -5.70
N ASP A 324 -9.16 -11.70 -4.47
CA ASP A 324 -9.37 -13.14 -4.24
C ASP A 324 -10.85 -13.52 -4.36
N LYS A 325 -11.76 -12.54 -4.26
CA LYS A 325 -13.21 -12.74 -4.39
C LYS A 325 -13.55 -13.15 -5.83
N GLY A 326 -14.11 -14.34 -5.98
CA GLY A 326 -14.46 -14.93 -7.29
C GLY A 326 -13.53 -16.07 -7.72
N VAL A 327 -12.44 -16.31 -6.99
CA VAL A 327 -11.62 -17.52 -7.18
C VAL A 327 -12.27 -18.68 -6.45
N ILE A 328 -12.87 -19.60 -7.20
CA ILE A 328 -13.44 -20.84 -6.67
C ILE A 328 -12.28 -21.73 -6.20
N LYS A 329 -11.93 -21.63 -4.91
CA LYS A 329 -11.31 -22.73 -4.15
C LYS A 329 -12.34 -23.23 -3.16
N MET A 330 -12.48 -24.56 -3.06
CA MET A 330 -13.59 -25.25 -2.38
C MET A 330 -14.01 -24.54 -1.09
N GLU A 331 -15.32 -24.33 -0.95
CA GLU A 331 -15.93 -23.70 0.20
C GLU A 331 -15.36 -24.27 1.51
N ASN A 332 -14.88 -23.38 2.38
CA ASN A 332 -14.51 -23.73 3.75
C ASN A 332 -15.80 -23.91 4.57
N LYS A 333 -16.61 -24.90 4.17
CA LYS A 333 -17.80 -25.30 4.93
C LYS A 333 -17.31 -26.08 6.13
N PRO A 334 -17.68 -25.68 7.37
CA PRO A 334 -17.44 -26.52 8.52
C PRO A 334 -18.07 -27.89 8.26
N SER A 335 -17.43 -28.96 8.75
CA SER A 335 -18.05 -30.29 8.71
C SER A 335 -19.43 -30.21 9.36
N LYS A 336 -20.43 -30.94 8.84
CA LYS A 336 -21.83 -30.86 9.32
C LYS A 336 -21.96 -30.93 10.85
N TRP A 337 -21.10 -31.71 11.50
CA TRP A 337 -21.11 -31.85 12.96
C TRP A 337 -20.70 -30.58 13.72
N ALA A 338 -19.91 -29.70 13.10
CA ALA A 338 -19.37 -28.48 13.70
C ALA A 338 -20.05 -27.20 13.22
N GLU A 339 -21.06 -27.30 12.35
CA GLU A 339 -21.66 -26.14 11.65
C GLU A 339 -22.30 -25.14 12.61
N LYS A 340 -22.98 -25.62 13.67
CA LYS A 340 -23.59 -24.77 14.70
C LYS A 340 -22.55 -24.07 15.56
N ASP A 341 -21.52 -24.78 15.99
CA ASP A 341 -20.44 -24.22 16.83
C ASP A 341 -19.60 -23.22 16.03
N TRP A 342 -19.41 -23.48 14.74
CA TRP A 342 -18.74 -22.56 13.82
C TRP A 342 -19.51 -21.26 13.67
N GLN A 343 -20.83 -21.32 13.47
CA GLN A 343 -21.66 -20.12 13.39
C GLN A 343 -21.67 -19.34 14.71
N TRP A 344 -21.73 -20.04 15.84
CA TRP A 344 -21.62 -19.40 17.16
C TRP A 344 -20.28 -18.65 17.32
N GLY A 345 -19.19 -19.22 16.82
CA GLY A 345 -17.88 -18.56 16.82
C GLY A 345 -17.83 -17.29 15.97
N ILE A 346 -18.56 -17.25 14.85
CA ILE A 346 -18.71 -16.05 14.00
C ILE A 346 -19.50 -14.97 14.74
N ASP A 347 -20.65 -15.33 15.30
CA ASP A 347 -21.57 -14.39 15.97
C ASP A 347 -20.91 -13.73 17.19
N ASN A 348 -20.03 -14.47 17.88
CA ASN A 348 -19.29 -14.00 19.04
C ASN A 348 -17.91 -13.41 18.71
N LYS A 349 -17.61 -13.22 17.42
CA LYS A 349 -16.35 -12.63 16.91
C LYS A 349 -15.08 -13.39 17.35
N ILE A 350 -15.22 -14.68 17.61
CA ILE A 350 -14.09 -15.59 17.91
C ILE A 350 -13.38 -15.99 16.61
N THR A 351 -14.14 -16.09 15.52
CA THR A 351 -13.64 -16.28 14.15
C THR A 351 -14.41 -15.36 13.20
N ASP A 352 -13.83 -15.04 12.04
CA ASP A 352 -14.52 -14.36 10.94
C ASP A 352 -15.15 -15.33 9.92
N GLY A 353 -15.22 -16.62 10.27
CA GLY A 353 -15.69 -17.68 9.39
C GLY A 353 -14.61 -18.23 8.47
N THR A 354 -13.36 -17.76 8.60
CA THR A 354 -12.20 -18.29 7.89
C THR A 354 -11.12 -18.81 8.83
N ASN A 355 -10.83 -18.09 9.92
CA ASN A 355 -9.87 -18.50 10.96
C ASN A 355 -10.22 -17.93 12.34
N PRO A 356 -9.80 -18.56 13.45
CA PRO A 356 -9.87 -17.95 14.78
C PRO A 356 -9.07 -16.64 14.81
N GLN A 357 -9.63 -15.59 15.40
CA GLN A 357 -8.97 -14.29 15.52
C GLN A 357 -7.91 -14.31 16.64
N GLY A 358 -6.76 -14.91 16.37
CA GLY A 358 -5.58 -14.90 17.26
C GLY A 358 -4.89 -16.25 17.40
N LEU A 359 -3.70 -16.23 18.03
CA LEU A 359 -2.99 -17.46 18.41
C LEU A 359 -3.58 -17.98 19.73
N CYS A 360 -3.96 -19.26 19.75
CA CYS A 360 -4.34 -19.94 20.98
C CYS A 360 -3.08 -20.44 21.71
N THR A 361 -2.91 -20.05 22.96
CA THR A 361 -1.81 -20.52 23.81
C THR A 361 -1.97 -22.00 24.18
N ARG A 362 -0.87 -22.67 24.55
CA ARG A 362 -0.93 -24.09 24.97
C ARG A 362 -1.88 -24.28 26.15
N GLU A 363 -1.91 -23.31 27.06
CA GLU A 363 -2.76 -23.25 28.24
C GLU A 363 -4.24 -23.11 27.87
N GLN A 364 -4.57 -22.22 26.91
CA GLN A 364 -5.93 -22.08 26.41
C GLN A 364 -6.42 -23.35 25.73
N VAL A 365 -5.57 -24.01 24.92
CA VAL A 365 -5.91 -25.30 24.29
C VAL A 365 -6.17 -26.37 25.35
N VAL A 366 -5.31 -26.49 26.37
CA VAL A 366 -5.51 -27.47 27.46
C VAL A 366 -6.79 -27.17 28.25
N ALA A 367 -7.10 -25.90 28.52
CA ALA A 367 -8.34 -25.51 29.21
C ALA A 367 -9.60 -25.84 28.40
N MET A 368 -9.57 -25.63 27.08
CA MET A 368 -10.66 -26.00 26.17
C MET A 368 -10.89 -27.52 26.15
N ILE A 369 -9.81 -28.31 26.03
CA ILE A 369 -9.89 -29.78 26.04
C ILE A 369 -10.44 -30.30 27.37
N LYS A 370 -9.97 -29.75 28.51
CA LYS A 370 -10.48 -30.13 29.83
C LYS A 370 -11.99 -29.87 29.95
N ARG A 371 -12.45 -28.65 29.58
CA ARG A 371 -13.88 -28.30 29.62
C ARG A 371 -14.72 -29.18 28.71
N ALA A 372 -14.24 -29.52 27.53
CA ALA A 372 -14.92 -30.45 26.63
C ALA A 372 -15.09 -31.83 27.29
N LYS A 373 -14.02 -32.37 27.89
CA LYS A 373 -14.04 -33.67 28.58
C LYS A 373 -14.94 -33.68 29.83
N GLU A 374 -14.95 -32.60 30.59
CA GLU A 374 -15.82 -32.46 31.78
C GLU A 374 -17.30 -32.30 31.39
N ASN A 375 -17.60 -31.65 30.26
CA ASN A 375 -18.97 -31.55 29.75
C ASN A 375 -19.49 -32.86 29.17
N GLU A 376 -18.63 -33.72 28.60
CA GLU A 376 -19.00 -35.09 28.21
C GLU A 376 -19.32 -36.00 29.41
N SER A 377 -18.88 -35.64 30.61
CA SER A 377 -19.11 -36.43 31.83
C SER A 377 -20.42 -36.06 32.55
N ASN A 378 -21.11 -35.01 32.08
CA ASN A 378 -22.33 -34.45 32.67
C ASN A 378 -23.58 -34.56 31.77
N ASN A 379 -23.45 -35.26 30.64
CA ASN A 379 -24.54 -35.75 29.79
C ASN A 379 -24.50 -37.28 29.77
#